data_AF-A0A8C0MXK8-F1
#
_entry.id   AF-A0A8C0MXK8-F1
#
_cell.length_a   1.000
_cell.length_b   1.000
_cell.length_c   1.000
_cell.angle_alpha   90.00
_cell.angle_beta   90.00
_cell.angle_gamma   90.00
#
_symmetry.space_group_name_H-M   'P 1'
#
loop_
_entity.id
_entity.type
_entity.pdbx_description
1 polymer ?
#
loop_
_entity_poly.entity_id
_entity_poly.type
_entity_poly.pdbx_seq_one_letter_code
_entity_poly.pdbx_strand_id
1 'polypeptide(L)'
;MGGIKVVTRRIKGGLLGRPIQREFLRPCQTSQQELTSTMKLLRVLVLVALPLYCLAGSGCLLLEEAINKAIDSQVSIDEYQNFLQPFTYGLETKEAIAELKQCFLQQSDETLSNFALMMNEIYNSYWCALF
;
A
#
# COMPACT_ATOMS: atom_id res chain seq x y z
N MET A 1 36.35 -2.26 -26.02
CA MET A 1 35.79 -1.17 -25.18
C MET A 1 34.53 -0.63 -25.86
N GLY A 2 33.37 -1.22 -25.57
CA GLY A 2 32.07 -0.78 -26.10
C GLY A 2 31.41 0.15 -25.09
N GLY A 3 31.28 1.43 -25.43
CA GLY A 3 30.67 2.43 -24.55
C GLY A 3 29.15 2.32 -24.54
N ILE A 4 28.56 2.19 -23.36
CA ILE A 4 27.12 2.25 -23.14
C ILE A 4 26.68 3.72 -23.28
N LYS A 5 25.86 4.01 -24.29
CA LYS A 5 25.19 5.32 -24.43
C LYS A 5 24.00 5.37 -23.48
N VAL A 6 24.14 6.06 -22.36
CA VAL A 6 23.01 6.40 -21.49
C VAL A 6 22.23 7.55 -22.13
N VAL A 7 21.00 7.27 -22.56
CA VAL A 7 20.07 8.27 -23.08
C VAL A 7 19.26 8.81 -21.90
N THR A 8 19.61 10.01 -21.41
CA THR A 8 18.81 10.73 -20.42
C THR A 8 17.71 11.52 -21.12
N ARG A 9 16.46 11.05 -21.05
CA ARG A 9 15.30 11.90 -21.42
C ARG A 9 14.99 12.85 -20.28
N ARG A 10 15.11 14.14 -20.54
CA ARG A 10 14.62 15.23 -19.68
C ARG A 10 13.08 15.18 -19.69
N ILE A 11 12.47 14.74 -18.58
CA ILE A 11 11.03 14.84 -18.36
C ILE A 11 10.70 16.34 -18.21
N LYS A 12 9.95 16.90 -19.16
CA LYS A 12 9.36 18.23 -19.03
C LYS A 12 8.31 18.15 -17.91
N GLY A 13 8.49 18.95 -16.88
CA GLY A 13 7.53 19.08 -15.78
C GLY A 13 6.15 19.46 -16.31
N GLY A 14 5.22 18.51 -16.21
CA GLY A 14 3.80 18.71 -16.46
C GLY A 14 3.06 18.56 -15.13
N LEU A 15 2.35 19.63 -14.75
CA LEU A 15 1.31 19.74 -13.74
C LEU A 15 1.28 18.65 -12.65
N LEU A 16 1.79 19.00 -11.47
CA LEU A 16 1.37 18.38 -10.21
C LEU A 16 -0.16 18.35 -10.17
N GLY A 17 -0.74 17.15 -10.30
CA GLY A 17 -2.16 16.91 -10.10
C GLY A 17 -2.60 17.48 -8.74
N ARG A 18 -3.86 17.91 -8.68
CA ARG A 18 -4.46 18.47 -7.46
C ARG A 18 -4.17 17.56 -6.26
N PRO A 19 -3.89 18.11 -5.07
CA PRO A 19 -3.70 17.29 -3.88
C PRO A 19 -4.95 16.44 -3.67
N ILE A 20 -4.79 15.12 -3.72
CA ILE A 20 -5.84 14.16 -3.40
C ILE A 20 -6.24 14.45 -1.96
N GLN A 21 -7.38 15.10 -1.82
CA GLN A 21 -7.82 15.69 -0.58
C GLN A 21 -8.26 14.59 0.37
N ARG A 22 -7.38 14.27 1.34
CA ARG A 22 -7.66 13.96 2.76
C ARG A 22 -8.75 12.93 3.15
N GLU A 23 -9.41 12.26 2.22
CA GLU A 23 -10.52 11.33 2.50
C GLU A 23 -10.10 9.87 2.63
N PHE A 24 -8.96 9.49 2.04
CA PHE A 24 -8.43 8.13 2.12
C PHE A 24 -8.02 7.73 3.55
N LEU A 25 -7.66 8.70 4.40
CA LEU A 25 -7.17 8.47 5.77
C LEU A 25 -8.26 8.55 6.85
N ARG A 26 -9.52 8.82 6.49
CA ARG A 26 -10.60 8.91 7.49
C ARG A 26 -10.85 7.65 8.31
N PRO A 27 -10.64 6.41 7.83
CA PRO A 27 -10.84 5.23 8.67
C PRO A 27 -9.88 5.17 9.87
N CYS A 28 -8.72 5.82 9.79
CA CYS A 28 -7.69 5.76 10.83
C CYS A 28 -7.91 6.78 11.97
N GLN A 29 -8.70 7.84 11.75
CA GLN A 29 -8.87 8.93 12.72
C GLN A 29 -9.95 8.70 13.77
N THR A 30 -10.76 7.64 13.68
CA THR A 30 -11.95 7.48 14.53
C THR A 30 -11.67 6.97 15.95
N SER A 31 -10.41 6.75 16.34
CA SER A 31 -10.06 6.20 17.67
C SER A 31 -9.82 7.25 18.77
N GLN A 32 -9.73 8.55 18.48
CA GLN A 32 -9.55 9.55 19.54
C GLN A 32 -10.89 10.12 19.99
N GLN A 33 -11.63 9.33 20.78
CA GLN A 33 -12.73 9.88 21.59
C GLN A 33 -12.21 10.29 22.97
N GLU A 34 -12.18 11.61 23.18
CA GLU A 34 -12.22 12.34 24.46
C GLU A 34 -12.21 11.47 25.74
N LEU A 35 -11.02 11.20 26.30
CA LEU A 35 -10.89 10.49 27.57
C LEU A 35 -10.83 11.49 28.74
N THR A 36 -12.01 11.91 29.20
CA THR A 36 -12.15 12.68 30.44
C THR A 36 -11.52 11.95 31.63
N SER A 37 -10.77 12.73 32.42
CA SER A 37 -9.83 12.31 33.45
C SER A 37 -10.49 11.62 34.67
N THR A 38 -10.87 10.35 34.59
CA THR A 38 -11.06 9.49 35.77
C THR A 38 -10.97 8.01 35.41
N MET A 39 -9.77 7.41 35.44
CA MET A 39 -9.47 5.99 35.77
C MET A 39 -8.00 5.67 35.46
N LYS A 40 -7.18 5.49 36.50
CA LYS A 40 -5.77 5.06 36.36
C LYS A 40 -5.65 3.63 35.83
N LEU A 41 -6.63 2.76 36.18
CA LEU A 41 -6.65 1.37 35.72
C LEU A 41 -6.95 1.25 34.23
N LEU A 42 -7.92 2.02 33.70
CA LEU A 42 -8.17 2.10 32.26
C LEU A 42 -6.94 2.58 31.50
N ARG A 43 -6.19 3.56 32.04
CA ARG A 43 -4.94 4.01 31.40
C ARG A 43 -3.90 2.89 31.34
N VAL A 44 -3.76 2.09 32.39
CA VAL A 44 -2.84 0.93 32.37
C VAL A 44 -3.31 -0.12 31.36
N LEU A 45 -4.60 -0.43 31.30
CA LEU A 45 -5.14 -1.40 30.34
C LEU A 45 -4.99 -0.92 28.89
N VAL A 46 -5.25 0.36 28.62
CA VAL A 46 -5.03 0.98 27.31
C VAL A 46 -3.54 0.98 26.95
N LEU A 47 -2.64 1.27 27.89
CA LEU A 47 -1.18 1.22 27.67
C LEU A 47 -0.65 -0.21 27.46
N VAL A 48 -1.26 -1.22 28.07
CA VAL A 48 -0.91 -2.64 27.85
C VAL A 48 -1.47 -3.13 26.51
N ALA A 49 -2.60 -2.60 26.06
CA ALA A 49 -3.16 -2.90 24.76
C ALA A 49 -2.53 -2.08 23.63
N LEU A 50 -1.94 -0.91 23.89
CA LEU A 50 -1.30 -0.04 22.88
C LEU A 50 -0.22 -0.77 22.05
N PRO A 51 0.70 -1.56 22.64
CA PRO A 51 1.64 -2.39 21.90
C PRO A 51 0.96 -3.42 20.99
N LEU A 52 -0.24 -3.88 21.36
CA LEU A 52 -1.04 -4.79 20.55
C LEU A 52 -1.85 -4.04 19.47
N TYR A 53 -2.13 -2.76 19.65
CA TYR A 53 -2.76 -1.92 18.62
C TYR A 53 -1.76 -1.32 17.63
N CYS A 54 -0.48 -1.24 18.01
CA CYS A 54 0.64 -0.99 17.09
C CYS A 54 1.07 -2.27 16.35
N LEU A 55 0.12 -3.17 16.05
CA LEU A 55 0.37 -4.34 15.22
C LEU A 55 0.81 -3.84 13.84
N ALA A 56 2.07 -4.11 13.54
CA ALA A 56 2.72 -3.72 12.31
C ALA A 56 2.05 -4.38 11.09
N GLY A 57 1.92 -3.58 10.04
CA GLY A 57 1.14 -3.82 8.84
C GLY A 57 1.23 -2.59 7.96
N SER A 58 0.54 -2.56 6.83
CA SER A 58 0.58 -1.40 5.93
C SER A 58 -0.17 -0.17 6.48
N GLY A 59 -0.88 -0.32 7.60
CA GLY A 59 -1.85 0.66 8.10
C GLY A 59 -3.14 0.74 7.26
N CYS A 60 -3.26 -0.05 6.18
CA CYS A 60 -4.39 -0.04 5.26
C CYS A 60 -4.69 -1.44 4.69
N LEU A 61 -5.73 -2.10 5.22
CA LEU A 61 -6.13 -3.45 4.79
C LEU A 61 -6.36 -3.56 3.27
N LEU A 62 -6.92 -2.52 2.66
CA LEU A 62 -7.16 -2.49 1.21
C LEU A 62 -5.86 -2.51 0.40
N LEU A 63 -4.81 -1.83 0.88
CA LEU A 63 -3.49 -1.82 0.24
C LEU A 63 -2.84 -3.20 0.35
N GLU A 64 -2.90 -3.82 1.53
CA GLU A 64 -2.44 -5.20 1.73
C GLU A 64 -3.15 -6.17 0.79
N GLU A 65 -4.47 -6.07 0.67
CA GLU A 65 -5.24 -6.93 -0.22
C GLU A 65 -4.91 -6.69 -1.69
N ALA A 66 -4.70 -5.42 -2.10
CA ALA A 66 -4.24 -5.10 -3.44
C ALA A 66 -2.88 -5.74 -3.75
N ILE A 67 -1.92 -5.65 -2.82
CA ILE A 67 -0.60 -6.26 -2.98
C ILE A 67 -0.71 -7.79 -3.03
N ASN A 68 -1.48 -8.40 -2.15
CA ASN A 68 -1.69 -9.85 -2.11
C ASN A 68 -2.31 -10.35 -3.42
N LYS A 69 -3.34 -9.67 -3.93
CA LYS A 69 -3.95 -10.01 -5.23
C LYS A 69 -3.01 -9.74 -6.41
N ALA A 70 -2.12 -8.74 -6.32
CA ALA A 70 -1.14 -8.48 -7.36
C ALA A 70 -0.15 -9.65 -7.51
N ILE A 71 0.37 -10.16 -6.38
CA ILE A 71 1.37 -11.23 -6.37
C ILE A 71 0.80 -12.65 -6.46
N ASP A 72 -0.51 -12.83 -6.25
CA ASP A 72 -1.14 -14.14 -6.42
C ASP A 72 -1.24 -14.51 -7.91
N SER A 73 -0.58 -15.60 -8.31
CA SER A 73 -0.56 -16.11 -9.68
C SER A 73 -1.91 -16.68 -10.14
N GLN A 74 -2.83 -16.97 -9.21
CA GLN A 74 -4.17 -17.46 -9.51
C GLN A 74 -5.17 -16.33 -9.80
N VAL A 75 -4.86 -15.10 -9.39
CA VAL A 75 -5.70 -13.93 -9.67
C VAL A 75 -5.49 -13.48 -11.10
N SER A 76 -6.58 -13.44 -11.88
CA SER A 76 -6.54 -12.99 -13.28
C SER A 76 -6.39 -11.46 -13.40
N ILE A 77 -6.04 -10.98 -14.60
CA ILE A 77 -5.98 -9.55 -14.90
C ILE A 77 -7.34 -8.88 -14.70
N ASP A 78 -8.40 -9.49 -15.22
CA ASP A 78 -9.77 -8.96 -15.11
C ASP A 78 -10.23 -8.92 -13.65
N GLU A 79 -9.94 -9.97 -12.87
CA GLU A 79 -10.26 -9.99 -11.44
C GLU A 79 -9.55 -8.85 -10.69
N TYR A 80 -8.25 -8.65 -10.95
CA TYR A 80 -7.49 -7.58 -10.33
C TYR A 80 -7.99 -6.18 -10.72
N GLN A 81 -8.31 -5.96 -12.00
CA GLN A 81 -8.92 -4.72 -12.46
C GLN A 81 -10.29 -4.47 -11.83
N ASN A 82 -11.12 -5.51 -11.69
CA ASN A 82 -12.43 -5.39 -11.06
C ASN A 82 -12.29 -5.06 -9.57
N PHE A 83 -11.32 -5.65 -8.88
CA PHE A 83 -11.02 -5.31 -7.48
C PHE A 83 -10.63 -3.84 -7.32
N LEU A 84 -9.82 -3.29 -8.23
CA LEU A 84 -9.39 -1.89 -8.19
C LEU A 84 -10.34 -0.89 -8.88
N GLN A 85 -11.46 -1.36 -9.43
CA GLN A 85 -12.41 -0.53 -10.17
C GLN A 85 -12.91 0.70 -9.37
N PRO A 86 -13.16 0.63 -8.04
CA PRO A 86 -13.56 1.81 -7.27
C PRO A 86 -12.51 2.93 -7.20
N PHE A 87 -11.25 2.62 -7.54
CA PHE A 87 -10.10 3.54 -7.49
C PHE A 87 -9.56 3.89 -8.88
N THR A 88 -10.14 3.30 -9.92
CA THR A 88 -9.65 3.41 -11.30
C THR A 88 -10.55 4.35 -12.09
N TYR A 89 -9.98 5.43 -12.63
CA TYR A 89 -10.71 6.41 -13.42
C TYR A 89 -10.11 6.54 -14.82
N GLY A 90 -10.91 6.20 -15.83
CA GLY A 90 -10.51 6.32 -17.24
C GLY A 90 -9.80 5.08 -17.79
N LEU A 91 -9.68 5.05 -19.12
CA LEU A 91 -9.12 3.91 -19.86
C LEU A 91 -7.63 3.72 -19.58
N GLU A 92 -6.86 4.82 -19.53
CA GLU A 92 -5.41 4.79 -19.32
C GLU A 92 -5.03 4.14 -17.98
N THR A 93 -5.70 4.50 -16.88
CA THR A 93 -5.43 3.88 -15.56
C THR A 93 -5.83 2.40 -15.55
N LYS A 94 -6.91 2.04 -16.24
CA LYS A 94 -7.32 0.64 -16.36
C LYS A 94 -6.27 -0.18 -17.12
N GLU A 95 -5.77 0.33 -18.24
CA GLU A 95 -4.70 -0.30 -19.03
C GLU A 95 -3.42 -0.45 -18.19
N ALA A 96 -3.00 0.59 -17.48
CA ALA A 96 -1.84 0.55 -16.59
C ALA A 96 -1.97 -0.52 -15.48
N ILE A 97 -3.16 -0.70 -14.91
CA ILE A 97 -3.43 -1.76 -13.92
C ILE A 97 -3.33 -3.16 -14.54
N ALA A 98 -3.79 -3.32 -15.79
CA ALA A 98 -3.64 -4.58 -16.51
C ALA A 98 -2.16 -4.89 -16.77
N GLU A 99 -1.40 -3.91 -17.25
CA GLU A 99 0.04 -4.06 -17.48
C GLU A 99 0.79 -4.39 -16.18
N LEU A 100 0.46 -3.70 -15.08
CA LEU A 100 1.02 -3.97 -13.76
C LEU A 100 0.77 -5.42 -13.35
N LYS A 101 -0.47 -5.91 -13.46
CA LYS A 101 -0.80 -7.30 -13.10
C LYS A 101 -0.08 -8.30 -14.01
N GLN A 102 -0.03 -8.01 -15.31
CA GLN A 102 0.68 -8.83 -16.27
C GLN A 102 2.17 -8.95 -15.95
N CYS A 103 2.80 -7.89 -15.41
CA CYS A 103 4.20 -7.95 -14.96
C CYS A 103 4.40 -8.94 -13.81
N PHE A 104 3.49 -8.96 -12.83
CA PHE A 104 3.53 -9.93 -11.72
C PHE A 104 3.31 -11.37 -12.20
N LEU A 105 2.38 -11.58 -13.13
CA LEU A 105 2.12 -12.91 -13.71
C LEU A 105 3.30 -13.48 -14.51
N GLN A 106 4.24 -12.62 -14.94
CA GLN A 106 5.46 -13.05 -15.62
C GLN A 106 6.62 -13.35 -14.67
N GLN A 107 6.48 -13.09 -13.36
CA GLN A 107 7.51 -13.38 -12.37
C GLN A 107 7.49 -14.86 -11.96
N SER A 108 8.63 -15.36 -11.49
CA SER A 108 8.71 -16.69 -10.88
C SER A 108 8.08 -16.71 -9.49
N ASP A 109 7.63 -17.89 -9.03
CA ASP A 109 7.11 -18.07 -7.67
C ASP A 109 8.11 -17.63 -6.59
N GLU A 110 9.41 -17.87 -6.81
CA GLU A 110 10.48 -17.38 -5.93
C GLU A 110 10.50 -15.85 -5.85
N THR A 111 10.36 -15.17 -6.99
CA THR A 111 10.35 -13.70 -7.04
C THR A 111 9.10 -13.14 -6.37
N LEU A 112 7.93 -13.76 -6.57
CA LEU A 112 6.68 -13.38 -5.93
C LEU A 112 6.75 -13.57 -4.40
N SER A 113 7.33 -14.68 -3.95
CA SER A 113 7.58 -14.96 -2.53
C SER A 113 8.54 -13.95 -1.91
N ASN A 114 9.65 -13.65 -2.58
CA ASN A 114 10.60 -12.63 -2.12
C ASN A 114 9.97 -11.22 -2.08
N PHE A 115 9.08 -10.90 -3.01
CA PHE A 115 8.33 -9.66 -2.98
C PHE A 115 7.39 -9.60 -1.76
N ALA A 116 6.70 -10.68 -1.43
CA ALA A 116 5.86 -10.76 -0.23
C ALA A 116 6.69 -10.51 1.04
N LEU A 117 7.86 -11.14 1.14
CA LEU A 117 8.80 -10.93 2.25
C LEU A 117 9.27 -9.47 2.31
N MET A 118 9.66 -8.88 1.18
CA MET A 118 10.06 -7.47 1.10
C MET A 118 8.96 -6.54 1.60
N MET A 119 7.71 -6.74 1.17
CA MET A 119 6.58 -5.91 1.61
C MET A 119 6.32 -6.08 3.11
N ASN A 120 6.42 -7.30 3.64
CA ASN A 120 6.32 -7.55 5.07
C ASN A 120 7.42 -6.82 5.84
N GLU A 121 8.68 -6.85 5.40
CA GLU A 121 9.78 -6.10 6.04
C GLU A 121 9.53 -4.58 5.98
N ILE A 122 8.99 -4.06 4.88
CA ILE A 122 8.62 -2.65 4.75
C ILE A 122 7.57 -2.28 5.79
N TYR A 123 6.47 -3.02 5.87
CA TYR A 123 5.37 -2.79 6.81
C TYR A 123 5.81 -2.85 8.27
N ASN A 124 6.71 -3.77 8.59
CA ASN A 124 7.25 -3.94 9.94
C ASN A 124 8.45 -3.04 10.25
N SER A 125 8.91 -2.24 9.29
CA SER A 125 10.02 -1.34 9.51
C SER A 125 9.64 -0.17 10.42
N TYR A 126 10.61 0.30 11.21
CA TYR A 126 10.46 1.50 12.02
C TYR A 126 9.99 2.72 11.21
N TRP A 127 10.35 2.78 9.93
CA TRP A 127 9.98 3.87 9.03
C TRP A 127 8.51 3.85 8.61
N CYS A 128 7.92 2.66 8.45
CA CYS A 128 6.51 2.53 8.14
C CYS A 128 5.63 2.72 9.39
N ALA A 129 6.09 2.24 10.56
CA ALA A 129 5.36 2.36 11.83
C ALA A 129 5.12 3.80 12.32
N LEU A 130 5.76 4.79 11.70
CA LEU A 130 5.55 6.22 11.98
C LEU A 130 4.30 6.80 11.29
N PHE A 131 3.65 6.05 10.39
CA PHE A 131 2.49 6.46 9.60
C PHE A 131 1.29 5.55 9.86
#